data_AF-A0A7W0K9M1-F1
#
_entry.id   AF-A0A7W0K9M1-F1
#
_cell.length_a   1.000
_cell.length_b   1.000
_cell.length_c   1.000
_cell.angle_alpha   90.00
_cell.angle_beta   90.00
_cell.angle_gamma   90.00
#
_symmetry.space_group_name_H-M   'P 1'
#
loop_
_entity.id
_entity.type
_entity.pdbx_description
1 polymer ?
#
loop_
_entity_poly.entity_id
_entity_poly.type
_entity_poly.pdbx_seq_one_letter_code
_entity_poly.pdbx_strand_id
1 'polypeptide(L)' 'MTFIAKPKVHHPSLQKNAIGLTRRDYEGAITTLCAGCGHDSITAAII' A
#
# COMPACT_ATOMS: atom_id res chain seq x y z
N MET A 1 17.57 -11.36 -5.34
CA MET A 1 16.21 -10.94 -5.73
C MET A 1 15.20 -11.71 -4.87
N THR A 2 15.02 -11.30 -3.63
CA THR A 2 13.98 -11.85 -2.74
C THR A 2 12.69 -11.11 -3.03
N PHE A 3 11.65 -11.82 -3.49
CA PHE A 3 10.30 -11.27 -3.59
C PHE A 3 9.50 -11.76 -2.38
N ILE A 4 8.90 -10.83 -1.65
CA ILE A 4 7.91 -11.18 -0.62
C ILE A 4 6.61 -10.48 -0.98
N ALA A 5 5.52 -11.24 -0.97
CA ALA A 5 4.21 -10.65 -1.21
C ALA A 5 3.86 -9.69 -0.07
N LYS A 6 3.26 -8.54 -0.39
CA LYS A 6 2.78 -7.60 0.62
C LYS A 6 1.73 -8.29 1.49
N PRO A 7 1.88 -8.36 2.83
CA PRO A 7 0.90 -9.03 3.68
C PRO A 7 -0.49 -8.40 3.57
N LYS A 8 -1.54 -9.21 3.48
CA LYS A 8 -2.94 -8.76 3.41
C LYS A 8 -3.53 -8.58 4.81
N VAL A 9 -2.95 -7.68 5.60
CA VAL A 9 -3.50 -7.34 6.91
C VAL A 9 -4.57 -6.28 6.72
N HIS A 10 -5.82 -6.62 7.05
CA HIS A 10 -6.95 -5.70 6.98
C HIS A 10 -7.63 -5.61 8.35
N HIS A 11 -7.86 -4.39 8.81
CA HIS A 11 -8.72 -4.15 9.96
C HIS A 11 -10.20 -4.30 9.55
N PRO A 12 -11.04 -5.01 10.32
CA PRO A 12 -12.45 -5.22 9.98
C PRO A 12 -13.26 -3.94 9.77
N SER A 13 -12.89 -2.85 10.46
CA SER A 13 -13.57 -1.55 10.36
C SER A 13 -12.87 -0.55 9.42
N LEU A 14 -12.05 -1.02 8.46
CA LEU A 14 -11.42 -0.15 7.47
C LEU A 14 -12.47 0.63 6.68
N GLN A 15 -12.27 1.95 6.56
CA GLN A 15 -13.12 2.80 5.75
C GLN A 15 -13.03 2.39 4.28
N LYS A 16 -14.20 2.28 3.64
CA LYS A 16 -14.35 1.99 2.22
C LYS A 16 -14.85 3.24 1.50
N ASN A 17 -14.49 3.36 0.22
CA ASN A 17 -15.04 4.37 -0.67
C ASN A 17 -16.42 3.95 -1.21
N ALA A 18 -17.02 4.78 -2.07
CA ALA A 18 -18.36 4.55 -2.64
C ALA A 18 -18.48 3.24 -3.46
N ILE A 19 -17.37 2.70 -3.96
CA ILE A 19 -17.32 1.45 -4.72
C ILE A 19 -16.83 0.25 -3.87
N GLY A 20 -16.74 0.42 -2.55
CA GLY A 20 -16.42 -0.65 -1.61
C GLY A 20 -14.92 -0.99 -1.48
N LEU A 21 -14.03 -0.18 -2.06
CA LEU A 21 -12.58 -0.38 -2.02
C LEU A 21 -11.94 0.34 -0.83
N THR A 22 -10.87 -0.23 -0.32
CA THR A 22 -10.03 0.32 0.76
C THR A 22 -8.77 0.98 0.18
N ARG A 23 -8.08 1.82 0.97
CA ARG A 23 -6.78 2.40 0.55
C ARG A 23 -5.76 1.34 0.14
N ARG A 24 -5.78 0.18 0.81
CA ARG A 24 -4.88 -0.95 0.55
C ARG A 24 -4.98 -1.48 -0.88
N ASP A 25 -6.17 -1.37 -1.50
CA ASP A 25 -6.41 -1.83 -2.87
C ASP A 25 -5.69 -0.95 -3.91
N TYR A 26 -5.21 0.23 -3.52
CA TYR A 26 -4.48 1.16 -4.39
C TYR A 26 -2.97 1.23 -4.15
N GLU A 27 -2.45 0.75 -3.01
CA GLU A 27 -1.04 0.90 -2.64
C GLU A 27 -0.04 0.06 -3.47
N GLY A 28 -0.50 -0.87 -4.30
CA GLY A 28 0.37 -1.69 -5.15
C GLY A 28 1.33 -2.63 -4.40
N ALA A 29 2.35 -3.12 -5.12
CA ALA A 29 3.35 -4.08 -4.62
C ALA A 29 4.42 -3.42 -3.71
N ILE A 30 5.26 -4.24 -3.07
CA ILE A 30 6.42 -3.73 -2.33
C ILE A 30 7.41 -3.11 -3.33
N THR A 31 7.84 -1.89 -3.02
CA THR A 31 8.83 -1.12 -3.77
C THR A 31 10.19 -1.80 -3.82
N THR A 32 10.93 -1.58 -4.91
CA THR A 32 12.33 -2.01 -5.03
C THR A 32 13.32 -0.90 -4.66
N LEU A 33 12.82 0.23 -4.15
CA LEU A 33 13.63 1.38 -3.77
C LEU A 33 14.35 1.14 -2.45
N CYS A 34 15.33 2.02 -2.16
CA CYS A 34 16.08 1.97 -0.92
C CYS A 34 15.15 2.18 0.29
N ALA A 35 15.49 1.57 1.43
CA ALA A 35 14.75 1.78 2.67
C ALA A 35 14.74 3.27 3.04
N GLY A 36 13.55 3.84 3.26
CA GLY A 36 13.38 5.27 3.56
C GLY A 36 13.46 6.18 2.34
N CYS A 37 13.36 5.66 1.11
CA CYS A 37 13.33 6.49 -0.08
C CYS A 37 12.09 7.41 -0.08
N GLY A 38 12.28 8.70 -0.33
CA GLY A 38 11.20 9.68 -0.35
C GLY A 38 10.13 9.40 -1.42
N HIS A 39 10.44 8.67 -2.48
CA HIS A 39 9.46 8.27 -3.50
C HIS A 39 8.36 7.38 -2.92
N ASP A 40 8.69 6.51 -1.96
CA ASP A 40 7.68 5.68 -1.29
C ASP A 40 6.77 6.56 -0.42
N SER A 41 7.32 7.59 0.23
CA SER A 41 6.56 8.55 1.02
C SER A 41 5.62 9.40 0.15
N ILE A 42 6.09 9.87 -1.00
CA ILE A 42 5.27 10.64 -1.95
C ILE A 42 4.16 9.76 -2.50
N THR A 43 4.47 8.52 -2.90
CA THR A 43 3.47 7.57 -3.40
C THR A 43 2.40 7.28 -2.34
N ALA A 44 2.81 7.07 -1.08
CA ALA A 44 1.90 6.84 0.04
C ALA A 44 1.06 8.08 0.42
N ALA A 45 1.41 9.28 -0.06
CA ALA A 45 0.61 10.50 0.12
C ALA A 45 -0.43 10.73 -0.98
N ILE A 46 -0.31 10.03 -2.13
CA ILE A 46 -1.29 10.09 -3.22
C ILE A 46 -2.52 9.23 -2.89
N ILE A 47 -2.29 8.10 -2.22
CA ILE A 47 -3.30 7.13 -1.76
C ILE A 47 -3.72 7.44 -0.34
#